data_AF-A0A4P9X571-F1
#
_entry.id   AF-A0A4P9X571-F1
#
_cell.length_a   1.000
_cell.length_b   1.000
_cell.length_c   1.000
_cell.angle_alpha   90.00
_cell.angle_beta   90.00
_cell.angle_gamma   90.00
#
_symmetry.space_group_name_H-M   'P 1'
#
loop_
_entity.id
_entity.type
_entity.pdbx_description
1 polymer ?
#
loop_
_entity_poly.entity_id
_entity_poly.type
_entity_poly.pdbx_seq_one_letter_code
_entity_poly.pdbx_strand_id
1 'polypeptide(L)'
;SFVAFSGGSALNPFVHTLQHITDNAAYIMPVSDDGGSTSEIIKAVGGPGIGDIRSRLVRLADNKSPEARAVHELLSYRLPVESVSPGMPAHRYAKSVWYDLVEGKHPLWRGISAAYRETIRAFLAHFHHEITRVSGRSHYSFDFRGGSIGNFFVSGCRLFFESLEAAIFQFLRITRAPARSSVHSIIETQSRQSYSIAALLRNGERIFGQCEISHPGISTNPTDVHSESLDGGGSHSGGGGGAPSDDLDLLADNPLEGVSNLIFDKDKAPPLPCAIRRIYYINNEAQETCPVLNPIVKDHLRHKATVIYSIGSLYTSILPCLIVPGVGSLLADPWKVKILMLNGIADRETPDYTALDFVLAITDAESGNTYCVSPYPPSAYITHLLYHPASEIAVDVARIEALGILCVCVDGSD
;
A
#
# COMPACT_ATOMS: atom_id res chain seq x y z
N SER A 1 15.51 13.05 -15.79
CA SER A 1 14.98 11.75 -15.30
C SER A 1 15.18 11.65 -13.81
N PHE A 2 14.26 11.01 -13.07
CA PHE A 2 14.35 10.92 -11.62
C PHE A 2 13.99 9.52 -11.08
N VAL A 3 14.44 9.24 -9.86
CA VAL A 3 13.91 8.21 -8.96
C VAL A 3 13.06 8.91 -7.91
N ALA A 4 11.86 8.40 -7.63
CA ALA A 4 11.01 8.90 -6.56
C ALA A 4 10.73 7.77 -5.55
N PHE A 5 11.21 7.93 -4.32
CA PHE A 5 10.75 7.12 -3.19
C PHE A 5 9.39 7.64 -2.76
N SER A 6 8.39 6.77 -2.76
CA SER A 6 7.00 7.12 -2.50
C SER A 6 6.29 5.97 -1.80
N GLY A 7 5.26 6.29 -1.03
CA GLY A 7 4.24 5.33 -0.61
C GLY A 7 2.94 5.58 -1.36
N GLY A 8 1.83 5.43 -0.64
CA GLY A 8 0.45 5.43 -1.14
C GLY A 8 -0.01 6.66 -1.91
N SER A 9 -1.00 7.39 -1.38
CA SER A 9 -1.77 8.37 -2.17
C SER A 9 -1.19 9.79 -2.18
N ALA A 10 -0.28 10.13 -1.26
CA ALA A 10 0.15 11.52 -1.05
C ALA A 10 0.74 12.17 -2.31
N LEU A 11 1.62 11.48 -3.04
CA LEU A 11 2.23 12.00 -4.27
C LEU A 11 1.26 11.96 -5.49
N ASN A 12 0.09 11.32 -5.40
CA ASN A 12 -0.83 11.16 -6.53
C ASN A 12 -1.25 12.47 -7.23
N PRO A 13 -1.54 13.59 -6.51
CA PRO A 13 -1.88 14.86 -7.15
C PRO A 13 -0.73 15.42 -8.02
N PHE A 14 0.52 15.11 -7.69
CA PHE A 14 1.70 15.65 -8.37
C PHE A 14 2.20 14.79 -9.54
N VAL A 15 1.68 13.58 -9.71
CA VAL A 15 2.18 12.65 -10.74
C VAL A 15 2.04 13.20 -12.13
N HIS A 16 0.88 13.80 -12.45
CA HIS A 16 0.69 14.42 -13.75
C HIS A 16 1.65 15.57 -13.95
N THR A 17 1.87 16.43 -12.94
CA THR A 17 2.86 17.52 -13.01
C THR A 17 4.27 16.97 -13.29
N LEU A 18 4.70 15.93 -12.56
CA LEU A 18 5.99 15.27 -12.80
C LEU A 18 6.11 14.67 -14.20
N GLN A 19 5.02 14.10 -14.74
CA GLN A 19 4.96 13.58 -16.11
C GLN A 19 5.10 14.69 -17.17
N HIS A 20 4.68 15.92 -16.89
CA HIS A 20 4.91 17.07 -17.78
C HIS A 20 6.38 17.50 -17.80
N ILE A 21 7.10 17.31 -16.69
CA ILE A 21 8.54 17.61 -16.60
C ILE A 21 9.36 16.55 -17.35
N THR A 22 9.04 15.27 -17.16
CA THR A 22 9.77 14.17 -17.80
C THR A 22 8.94 12.88 -17.80
N ASP A 23 9.01 12.13 -18.90
CA ASP A 23 8.46 10.77 -18.99
C ASP A 23 9.44 9.68 -18.48
N ASN A 24 10.71 10.05 -18.23
CA ASN A 24 11.73 9.14 -17.70
C ASN A 24 11.80 9.16 -16.17
N ALA A 25 10.94 8.39 -15.54
CA ALA A 25 10.75 8.33 -14.08
C ALA A 25 10.80 6.88 -13.57
N ALA A 26 11.39 6.65 -12.40
CA ALA A 26 11.26 5.38 -11.68
C ALA A 26 10.64 5.65 -10.31
N TYR A 27 9.46 5.08 -10.05
CA TYR A 27 8.78 5.20 -8.77
C TYR A 27 9.06 3.96 -7.94
N ILE A 28 9.69 4.15 -6.78
CA ILE A 28 10.14 3.08 -5.90
C ILE A 28 9.20 3.04 -4.71
N MET A 29 8.60 1.88 -4.48
CA MET A 29 7.53 1.68 -3.50
C MET A 29 7.97 0.69 -2.42
N PRO A 30 7.58 0.91 -1.16
CA PRO A 30 7.65 -0.13 -0.15
C PRO A 30 6.66 -1.24 -0.48
N VAL A 31 6.87 -2.41 0.13
CA VAL A 31 6.00 -3.58 0.01
C VAL A 31 5.50 -4.08 1.36
N SER A 32 5.48 -3.19 2.34
CA SER A 32 5.06 -3.44 3.71
C SER A 32 3.60 -3.08 3.99
N ASP A 33 2.87 -2.59 2.99
CA ASP A 33 1.43 -2.31 3.10
C ASP A 33 0.65 -3.56 3.52
N ASP A 34 -0.01 -3.48 4.67
CA ASP A 34 -0.83 -4.54 5.25
C ASP A 34 -2.26 -4.04 5.57
N GLY A 35 -2.72 -3.05 4.80
CA GLY A 35 -4.06 -2.45 4.92
C GLY A 35 -5.07 -2.89 3.86
N GLY A 36 -6.35 -2.81 4.22
CA GLY A 36 -7.50 -3.03 3.33
C GLY A 36 -7.43 -4.37 2.60
N SER A 37 -7.77 -4.35 1.31
CA SER A 37 -7.71 -5.53 0.45
C SER A 37 -6.31 -6.12 0.29
N THR A 38 -5.23 -5.36 0.56
CA THR A 38 -3.87 -5.92 0.55
C THR A 38 -3.70 -6.93 1.67
N SER A 39 -4.18 -6.60 2.88
CA SER A 39 -4.14 -7.48 4.05
C SER A 39 -4.82 -8.83 3.80
N GLU A 40 -6.01 -8.79 3.17
CA GLU A 40 -6.80 -9.97 2.88
C GLU A 40 -6.15 -10.85 1.80
N ILE A 41 -5.55 -10.24 0.78
CA ILE A 41 -4.75 -10.97 -0.22
C ILE A 41 -3.56 -11.66 0.43
N ILE A 42 -2.81 -10.98 1.30
CA ILE A 42 -1.65 -11.57 1.98
C ILE A 42 -2.08 -12.75 2.84
N LYS A 43 -3.17 -12.64 3.61
CA LYS A 43 -3.73 -13.75 4.41
C LYS A 43 -4.09 -14.96 3.55
N ALA A 44 -4.71 -14.71 2.39
CA ALA A 44 -5.18 -15.77 1.51
C ALA A 44 -4.07 -16.48 0.74
N VAL A 45 -3.16 -15.73 0.11
CA VAL A 45 -2.22 -16.26 -0.89
C VAL A 45 -0.76 -15.88 -0.63
N GLY A 46 -0.47 -15.15 0.45
CA GLY A 46 0.87 -14.67 0.81
C GLY A 46 1.43 -13.66 -0.19
N GLY A 47 2.72 -13.36 -0.03
CA GLY A 47 3.45 -12.43 -0.89
C GLY A 47 3.48 -10.97 -0.39
N PRO A 48 4.04 -10.05 -1.18
CA PRO A 48 4.30 -8.67 -0.76
C PRO A 48 3.03 -7.82 -0.66
N GLY A 49 3.08 -6.75 0.13
CA GLY A 49 2.09 -5.69 0.13
C GLY A 49 2.10 -4.92 -1.19
N ILE A 50 0.98 -4.94 -1.92
CA ILE A 50 0.90 -4.38 -3.28
C ILE A 50 0.06 -3.09 -3.39
N GLY A 51 -0.58 -2.63 -2.31
CA GLY A 51 -1.54 -1.52 -2.41
C GLY A 51 -0.92 -0.21 -2.86
N ASP A 52 0.27 0.12 -2.37
CA ASP A 52 1.02 1.32 -2.78
C ASP A 52 1.50 1.24 -4.24
N ILE A 53 2.04 0.08 -4.63
CA ILE A 53 2.41 -0.22 -6.03
C ILE A 53 1.20 -0.03 -6.95
N ARG A 54 0.06 -0.65 -6.61
CA ARG A 54 -1.17 -0.54 -7.40
C ARG A 54 -1.70 0.89 -7.45
N SER A 55 -1.62 1.65 -6.34
CA SER A 55 -2.01 3.07 -6.30
C SER A 55 -1.22 3.87 -7.33
N ARG A 56 0.10 3.65 -7.39
CA ARG A 56 0.96 4.32 -8.37
C ARG A 56 0.66 3.88 -9.80
N LEU A 57 0.50 2.59 -10.03
CA LEU A 57 0.23 2.03 -11.34
C LEU A 57 -1.05 2.59 -11.95
N VAL A 58 -2.13 2.66 -11.17
CA VAL A 58 -3.39 3.30 -11.58
C VAL A 58 -3.17 4.77 -11.91
N ARG A 59 -2.39 5.51 -11.10
CA ARG A 59 -2.14 6.93 -11.36
C ARG A 59 -1.31 7.19 -12.62
N LEU A 60 -0.47 6.25 -13.02
CA LEU A 60 0.32 6.34 -14.26
C LEU A 60 -0.47 5.92 -15.51
N ALA A 61 -1.64 5.30 -15.35
CA ALA A 61 -2.45 4.83 -16.46
C ALA A 61 -2.90 5.98 -17.37
N ASP A 62 -2.99 5.70 -18.67
CA ASP A 62 -3.58 6.61 -19.63
C ASP A 62 -5.09 6.77 -19.36
N ASN A 63 -5.59 7.98 -19.54
CA ASN A 63 -7.01 8.33 -19.42
C ASN A 63 -7.49 9.21 -20.59
N LYS A 64 -6.72 9.32 -21.67
CA LYS A 64 -7.01 10.21 -22.81
C LYS A 64 -8.09 9.66 -23.72
N SER A 65 -8.10 8.36 -24.01
CA SER A 65 -9.13 7.72 -24.85
C SER A 65 -10.32 7.21 -24.03
N PRO A 66 -11.53 7.07 -24.63
CA PRO A 66 -12.68 6.47 -23.95
C PRO A 66 -12.41 5.07 -23.39
N GLU A 67 -11.74 4.21 -24.15
CA GLU A 67 -11.37 2.86 -23.71
C GLU A 67 -10.35 2.91 -22.55
N ALA A 68 -9.35 3.79 -22.63
CA ALA A 68 -8.36 3.94 -21.56
C ALA A 68 -9.03 4.41 -20.25
N ARG A 69 -10.01 5.32 -20.32
CA ARG A 69 -10.83 5.69 -19.15
C ARG A 69 -11.63 4.53 -18.58
N ALA A 70 -12.25 3.71 -19.43
CA ALA A 70 -13.01 2.54 -18.98
C ALA A 70 -12.10 1.50 -18.29
N VAL A 71 -10.91 1.24 -18.84
CA VAL A 71 -9.90 0.36 -18.22
C VAL A 71 -9.40 0.95 -16.90
N HIS A 72 -9.11 2.24 -16.86
CA HIS A 72 -8.73 2.95 -15.63
C HIS A 72 -9.82 2.84 -14.57
N GLU A 73 -11.09 3.08 -14.92
CA GLU A 73 -12.24 2.98 -14.01
C GLU A 73 -12.37 1.57 -13.44
N LEU A 74 -12.30 0.54 -14.29
CA LEU A 74 -12.34 -0.87 -13.86
C LEU A 74 -11.22 -1.19 -12.86
N LEU A 75 -9.97 -0.84 -13.16
CA LEU A 75 -8.83 -1.18 -12.29
C LEU A 75 -8.73 -0.29 -11.03
N SER A 76 -9.36 0.89 -11.06
CA SER A 76 -9.51 1.76 -9.88
C SER A 76 -10.66 1.32 -8.97
N TYR A 77 -11.58 0.51 -9.48
CA TYR A 77 -12.80 0.13 -8.75
C TYR A 77 -12.49 -0.61 -7.44
N ARG A 78 -13.30 -0.31 -6.43
CA ARG A 78 -13.33 -1.01 -5.15
C ARG A 78 -14.71 -1.61 -4.95
N LEU A 79 -14.73 -2.86 -4.49
CA LEU A 79 -15.97 -3.56 -4.15
C LEU A 79 -16.67 -2.87 -2.97
N PRO A 80 -18.01 -2.92 -2.91
CA PRO A 80 -18.79 -2.33 -1.84
C PRO A 80 -18.35 -2.83 -0.46
N VAL A 81 -18.32 -1.93 0.53
CA VAL A 81 -18.12 -2.29 1.94
C VAL A 81 -19.45 -2.59 2.63
N GLU A 82 -20.50 -1.90 2.21
CA GLU A 82 -21.87 -2.03 2.70
C GLU A 82 -22.77 -2.70 1.66
N SER A 83 -23.85 -3.31 2.13
CA SER A 83 -24.89 -3.83 1.24
C SER A 83 -25.89 -2.73 0.89
N VAL A 84 -26.21 -2.58 -0.39
CA VAL A 84 -27.35 -1.76 -0.84
C VAL A 84 -28.59 -2.60 -1.14
N SER A 85 -28.51 -3.93 -0.99
CA SER A 85 -29.62 -4.85 -1.24
C SER A 85 -30.28 -5.25 0.09
N PRO A 86 -31.56 -4.91 0.31
CA PRO A 86 -32.27 -5.25 1.55
C PRO A 86 -32.21 -6.76 1.82
N GLY A 87 -31.84 -7.14 3.05
CA GLY A 87 -31.77 -8.55 3.48
C GLY A 87 -30.53 -9.32 3.02
N MET A 88 -29.65 -8.73 2.20
CA MET A 88 -28.38 -9.37 1.83
C MET A 88 -27.23 -8.82 2.69
N PRO A 89 -26.48 -9.67 3.42
CA PRO A 89 -25.31 -9.23 4.17
C PRO A 89 -24.22 -8.63 3.26
N ALA A 90 -23.50 -7.63 3.77
CA ALA A 90 -22.49 -6.88 2.99
C ALA A 90 -21.39 -7.76 2.37
N HIS A 91 -20.92 -8.79 3.08
CA HIS A 91 -19.91 -9.71 2.55
C HIS A 91 -20.45 -10.53 1.36
N ARG A 92 -21.72 -10.95 1.40
CA ARG A 92 -22.39 -11.66 0.31
C ARG A 92 -22.64 -10.74 -0.88
N TYR A 93 -23.00 -9.48 -0.62
CA TYR A 93 -23.18 -8.47 -1.66
C TYR A 93 -21.86 -8.14 -2.37
N ALA A 94 -20.76 -7.90 -1.64
CA ALA A 94 -19.45 -7.69 -2.26
C ALA A 94 -19.00 -8.90 -3.11
N LYS A 95 -19.25 -10.12 -2.62
CA LYS A 95 -18.96 -11.36 -3.33
C LYS A 95 -19.78 -11.51 -4.62
N SER A 96 -21.06 -11.12 -4.63
CA SER A 96 -21.87 -11.18 -5.86
C SER A 96 -21.39 -10.19 -6.91
N VAL A 97 -21.04 -8.96 -6.52
CA VAL A 97 -20.45 -7.96 -7.43
C VAL A 97 -19.12 -8.45 -8.00
N TRP A 98 -18.29 -9.12 -7.19
CA TRP A 98 -17.07 -9.77 -7.66
C TRP A 98 -17.35 -10.85 -8.72
N TYR A 99 -18.37 -11.69 -8.52
CA TYR A 99 -18.75 -12.72 -9.49
C TYR A 99 -19.19 -12.12 -10.82
N ASP A 100 -20.01 -11.06 -10.79
CA ASP A 100 -20.40 -10.33 -12.01
C ASP A 100 -19.18 -9.77 -12.76
N LEU A 101 -18.14 -9.33 -12.05
CA LEU A 101 -16.90 -8.85 -12.66
C LEU A 101 -16.13 -9.99 -13.34
N VAL A 102 -15.92 -11.12 -12.65
CA VAL A 102 -15.19 -12.29 -13.18
C VAL A 102 -15.94 -12.90 -14.37
N GLU A 103 -17.27 -13.02 -14.29
CA GLU A 103 -18.12 -13.53 -15.37
C GLU A 103 -18.23 -12.57 -16.57
N GLY A 104 -17.76 -11.33 -16.43
CA GLY A 104 -17.87 -10.34 -17.51
C GLY A 104 -19.28 -9.79 -17.68
N LYS A 105 -20.12 -9.81 -16.63
CA LYS A 105 -21.49 -9.28 -16.65
C LYS A 105 -21.56 -7.85 -16.10
N HIS A 106 -20.61 -7.46 -15.26
CA HIS A 106 -20.60 -6.16 -14.61
C HIS A 106 -20.54 -4.97 -15.61
N PRO A 107 -21.30 -3.87 -15.40
CA PRO A 107 -21.31 -2.71 -16.29
C PRO A 107 -19.96 -2.03 -16.53
N LEU A 108 -18.98 -2.18 -15.63
CA LEU A 108 -17.62 -1.63 -15.78
C LEU A 108 -16.86 -2.16 -16.99
N TRP A 109 -17.34 -3.26 -17.59
CA TRP A 109 -16.76 -3.75 -18.84
C TRP A 109 -17.22 -2.98 -20.08
N ARG A 110 -18.23 -2.10 -19.97
CA ARG A 110 -18.70 -1.28 -21.11
C ARG A 110 -17.58 -0.35 -21.58
N GLY A 111 -17.39 -0.26 -22.89
CA GLY A 111 -16.34 0.58 -23.49
C GLY A 111 -14.94 -0.04 -23.49
N ILE A 112 -14.77 -1.27 -23.00
CA ILE A 112 -13.53 -2.03 -23.06
C ILE A 112 -13.62 -3.03 -24.22
N SER A 113 -12.65 -3.02 -25.14
CA SER A 113 -12.64 -3.97 -26.27
C SER A 113 -12.50 -5.42 -25.82
N ALA A 114 -12.90 -6.37 -26.69
CA ALA A 114 -12.83 -7.80 -26.38
C ALA A 114 -11.40 -8.26 -26.03
N ALA A 115 -10.38 -7.78 -26.76
CA ALA A 115 -8.98 -8.15 -26.50
C ALA A 115 -8.53 -7.71 -25.08
N TYR A 116 -8.87 -6.48 -24.69
CA TYR A 116 -8.61 -5.98 -23.35
C TYR A 116 -9.37 -6.76 -22.29
N ARG A 117 -10.66 -7.00 -22.54
CA ARG A 117 -11.55 -7.73 -21.63
C ARG A 117 -11.03 -9.13 -21.34
N GLU A 118 -10.71 -9.91 -22.36
CA GLU A 118 -10.20 -11.28 -22.17
C GLU A 118 -8.85 -11.27 -21.46
N THR A 119 -7.98 -10.32 -21.78
CA THR A 119 -6.67 -10.18 -21.11
C THR A 119 -6.83 -9.88 -19.62
N ILE A 120 -7.67 -8.90 -19.25
CA ILE A 120 -7.86 -8.53 -17.84
C ILE A 120 -8.56 -9.67 -17.08
N ARG A 121 -9.63 -10.23 -17.67
CA ARG A 121 -10.42 -11.29 -17.05
C ARG A 121 -9.63 -12.56 -16.80
N ALA A 122 -8.70 -12.93 -17.68
CA ALA A 122 -7.87 -14.11 -17.48
C ALA A 122 -7.13 -14.06 -16.13
N PHE A 123 -6.55 -12.90 -15.77
CA PHE A 123 -5.84 -12.74 -14.50
C PHE A 123 -6.78 -12.58 -13.31
N LEU A 124 -7.95 -11.95 -13.47
CA LEU A 124 -8.97 -11.91 -12.40
C LEU A 124 -9.53 -13.31 -12.09
N ALA A 125 -9.77 -14.12 -13.12
CA ALA A 125 -10.20 -15.51 -12.98
C ALA A 125 -9.11 -16.38 -12.36
N HIS A 126 -7.84 -16.18 -12.73
CA HIS A 126 -6.72 -16.87 -12.10
C HIS A 126 -6.60 -16.51 -10.61
N PHE A 127 -6.71 -15.23 -10.25
CA PHE A 127 -6.77 -14.81 -8.85
C PHE A 127 -7.93 -15.49 -8.10
N HIS A 128 -9.12 -15.53 -8.71
CA HIS A 128 -10.29 -16.20 -8.13
C HIS A 128 -10.06 -17.71 -7.90
N HIS A 129 -9.39 -18.38 -8.84
CA HIS A 129 -9.03 -19.78 -8.70
C HIS A 129 -8.10 -20.00 -7.49
N GLU A 130 -7.06 -19.17 -7.35
CA GLU A 130 -6.08 -19.30 -6.26
C GLU A 130 -6.70 -19.08 -4.88
N ILE A 131 -7.56 -18.07 -4.71
CA ILE A 131 -8.25 -17.86 -3.42
C ILE A 131 -9.20 -19.01 -3.09
N THR A 132 -9.91 -19.55 -4.09
CA THR A 132 -10.86 -20.66 -3.90
C THR A 132 -10.12 -21.94 -3.51
N ARG A 133 -8.93 -22.17 -4.10
CA ARG A 133 -8.06 -23.31 -3.77
C ARG A 133 -7.61 -23.29 -2.30
N VAL A 134 -7.40 -22.11 -1.72
CA VAL A 134 -7.02 -21.95 -0.31
C VAL A 134 -8.24 -22.12 0.60
N SER A 135 -9.37 -21.49 0.28
CA SER A 135 -10.62 -21.65 1.03
C SER A 135 -11.15 -23.08 1.06
N GLY A 136 -10.93 -23.88 0.00
CA GLY A 136 -11.31 -25.30 0.01
C GLY A 136 -10.43 -26.19 0.88
N ARG A 137 -9.26 -25.70 1.33
CA ARG A 137 -8.28 -26.46 2.14
C ARG A 137 -8.18 -25.97 3.58
N SER A 138 -8.81 -24.86 3.91
CA SER A 138 -8.73 -24.21 5.22
C SER A 138 -10.11 -23.71 5.62
N HIS A 139 -10.41 -23.57 6.92
CA HIS A 139 -11.64 -22.92 7.39
C HIS A 139 -11.63 -21.38 7.17
N TYR A 140 -10.90 -20.90 6.17
CA TYR A 140 -10.71 -19.49 5.86
C TYR A 140 -11.55 -19.09 4.65
N SER A 141 -12.37 -18.05 4.82
CA SER A 141 -13.20 -17.46 3.78
C SER A 141 -12.65 -16.09 3.41
N PHE A 142 -12.40 -15.87 2.12
CA PHE A 142 -11.91 -14.60 1.61
C PHE A 142 -13.00 -13.52 1.68
N ASP A 143 -12.71 -12.39 2.35
CA ASP A 143 -13.62 -11.25 2.41
C ASP A 143 -13.40 -10.28 1.25
N PHE A 144 -14.42 -10.13 0.40
CA PHE A 144 -14.37 -9.25 -0.76
C PHE A 144 -14.67 -7.78 -0.46
N ARG A 145 -15.15 -7.42 0.73
CA ARG A 145 -15.55 -6.04 1.05
C ARG A 145 -14.38 -5.07 0.90
N GLY A 146 -14.61 -3.95 0.21
CA GLY A 146 -13.56 -2.95 -0.06
C GLY A 146 -12.44 -3.43 -1.01
N GLY A 147 -12.56 -4.64 -1.56
CA GLY A 147 -11.63 -5.29 -2.48
C GLY A 147 -11.27 -4.41 -3.67
N SER A 148 -9.99 -4.11 -3.88
CA SER A 148 -9.56 -3.35 -5.06
C SER A 148 -9.35 -4.26 -6.26
N ILE A 149 -10.06 -4.00 -7.36
CA ILE A 149 -9.95 -4.79 -8.59
C ILE A 149 -8.54 -4.72 -9.17
N GLY A 150 -7.89 -3.54 -9.09
CA GLY A 150 -6.47 -3.40 -9.44
C GLY A 150 -5.57 -4.30 -8.59
N ASN A 151 -5.81 -4.44 -7.28
CA ASN A 151 -5.03 -5.35 -6.44
C ASN A 151 -5.26 -6.81 -6.85
N PHE A 152 -6.50 -7.21 -7.11
CA PHE A 152 -6.82 -8.56 -7.57
C PHE A 152 -6.16 -8.88 -8.91
N PHE A 153 -6.15 -7.92 -9.83
CA PHE A 153 -5.47 -8.06 -11.12
C PHE A 153 -3.95 -8.20 -10.97
N VAL A 154 -3.30 -7.32 -10.19
CA VAL A 154 -1.84 -7.41 -9.91
C VAL A 154 -1.51 -8.74 -9.24
N SER A 155 -2.29 -9.17 -8.26
CA SER A 155 -2.13 -10.46 -7.58
C SER A 155 -2.30 -11.65 -8.52
N GLY A 156 -3.32 -11.61 -9.39
CA GLY A 156 -3.53 -12.63 -10.41
C GLY A 156 -2.34 -12.75 -11.36
N CYS A 157 -1.82 -11.61 -11.85
CA CYS A 157 -0.61 -11.59 -12.68
C CYS A 157 0.60 -12.14 -11.90
N ARG A 158 0.79 -11.72 -10.66
CA ARG A 158 1.93 -12.09 -9.81
C ARG A 158 1.95 -13.60 -9.53
N LEU A 159 0.79 -14.18 -9.23
CA LEU A 159 0.65 -15.61 -8.97
C LEU A 159 0.89 -16.42 -10.25
N PHE A 160 0.38 -15.94 -11.38
CA PHE A 160 0.57 -16.60 -12.67
C PHE A 160 2.03 -16.57 -13.15
N PHE A 161 2.69 -15.41 -13.06
CA PHE A 161 4.08 -15.24 -13.50
C PHE A 161 5.12 -15.63 -12.44
N GLU A 162 4.68 -15.91 -11.20
CA GLU A 162 5.53 -16.04 -10.02
C GLU A 162 6.51 -14.86 -9.83
N SER A 163 6.12 -13.66 -10.29
CA SER A 163 6.99 -12.47 -10.32
C SER A 163 6.16 -11.19 -10.16
N LEU A 164 6.49 -10.40 -9.13
CA LEU A 164 5.88 -9.09 -8.93
C LEU A 164 6.27 -8.11 -10.05
N GLU A 165 7.52 -8.12 -10.49
CA GLU A 165 8.00 -7.22 -11.55
C GLU A 165 7.30 -7.52 -12.89
N ALA A 166 7.06 -8.80 -13.21
CA ALA A 166 6.27 -9.17 -14.39
C ALA A 166 4.80 -8.70 -14.27
N ALA A 167 4.21 -8.80 -13.08
CA ALA A 167 2.85 -8.31 -12.83
C ALA A 167 2.73 -6.79 -12.97
N ILE A 168 3.70 -6.04 -12.42
CA ILE A 168 3.82 -4.59 -12.58
C ILE A 168 3.95 -4.24 -14.06
N PHE A 169 4.84 -4.92 -14.79
CA PHE A 169 5.01 -4.70 -16.23
C PHE A 169 3.70 -4.93 -16.99
N GLN A 170 3.01 -6.03 -16.72
CA GLN A 170 1.73 -6.34 -17.35
C GLN A 170 0.68 -5.25 -17.08
N PHE A 171 0.62 -4.72 -15.85
CA PHE A 171 -0.26 -3.60 -15.51
C PHE A 171 0.10 -2.35 -16.31
N LEU A 172 1.37 -1.95 -16.36
CA LEU A 172 1.82 -0.78 -17.11
C LEU A 172 1.51 -0.88 -18.60
N ARG A 173 1.58 -2.08 -19.19
CA ARG A 173 1.25 -2.32 -20.59
C ARG A 173 -0.25 -2.24 -20.84
N ILE A 174 -1.07 -2.88 -20.00
CA ILE A 174 -2.52 -2.86 -20.20
C ILE A 174 -3.06 -1.45 -20.04
N THR A 175 -2.56 -0.69 -19.05
CA THR A 175 -3.04 0.68 -18.82
C THR A 175 -2.39 1.75 -19.70
N ARG A 176 -1.54 1.36 -20.66
CA ARG A 176 -0.83 2.28 -21.58
C ARG A 176 -0.04 3.37 -20.83
N ALA A 177 0.55 3.02 -19.69
CA ALA A 177 1.38 3.95 -18.93
C ALA A 177 2.60 4.43 -19.76
N PRO A 178 3.14 5.64 -19.49
CA PRO A 178 4.25 6.20 -20.27
C PRO A 178 5.43 5.23 -20.38
N ALA A 179 5.98 5.09 -21.59
CA ALA A 179 6.93 4.02 -21.92
C ALA A 179 8.23 4.06 -21.10
N ARG A 180 8.66 5.26 -20.68
CA ARG A 180 9.89 5.50 -19.91
C ARG A 180 9.66 5.66 -18.41
N SER A 181 8.41 5.51 -17.96
CA SER A 181 8.04 5.48 -16.55
C SER A 181 7.95 4.03 -16.07
N SER A 182 8.53 3.76 -14.91
CA SER A 182 8.48 2.45 -14.28
C SER A 182 8.11 2.55 -12.81
N VAL A 183 7.58 1.45 -12.27
CA VAL A 183 7.28 1.29 -10.84
C VAL A 183 8.01 0.03 -10.39
N HIS A 184 8.66 0.05 -9.22
CA HIS A 184 9.39 -1.09 -8.71
C HIS A 184 9.23 -1.21 -7.20
N SER A 185 9.29 -2.44 -6.71
CA SER A 185 9.46 -2.72 -5.28
C SER A 185 10.88 -2.38 -4.84
N ILE A 186 11.06 -1.75 -3.67
CA ILE A 186 12.41 -1.46 -3.15
C ILE A 186 13.21 -2.73 -2.88
N ILE A 187 12.56 -3.79 -2.39
CA ILE A 187 13.20 -5.07 -2.10
C ILE A 187 12.97 -6.08 -3.22
N GLU A 188 13.91 -6.99 -3.40
CA GLU A 188 13.69 -8.18 -4.22
C GLU A 188 12.62 -9.05 -3.57
N THR A 189 11.56 -9.36 -4.33
CA THR A 189 10.41 -10.12 -3.82
C THR A 189 10.44 -11.55 -4.34
N GLN A 190 10.16 -12.50 -3.44
CA GLN A 190 9.91 -13.89 -3.80
C GLN A 190 8.40 -14.15 -3.80
N SER A 191 7.94 -15.14 -4.57
CA SER A 191 6.52 -15.35 -4.88
C SER A 191 5.61 -15.60 -3.67
N ARG A 192 6.12 -16.03 -2.51
CA ARG A 192 5.30 -16.25 -1.30
C ARG A 192 5.80 -15.53 -0.05
N GLN A 193 6.93 -14.85 -0.12
CA GLN A 193 7.47 -14.15 1.03
C GLN A 193 6.75 -12.81 1.20
N SER A 194 6.15 -12.63 2.37
CA SER A 194 5.66 -11.34 2.86
C SER A 194 6.76 -10.68 3.68
N TYR A 195 6.86 -9.36 3.53
CA TYR A 195 7.67 -8.51 4.38
C TYR A 195 6.74 -7.49 5.01
N SER A 196 6.89 -7.29 6.31
CA SER A 196 6.24 -6.17 7.01
C SER A 196 7.32 -5.32 7.68
N ILE A 197 6.91 -4.25 8.33
CA ILE A 197 7.76 -3.39 9.13
C ILE A 197 7.32 -3.38 10.59
N ALA A 198 8.26 -3.14 11.47
CA ALA A 198 8.01 -2.82 12.87
C ALA A 198 8.68 -1.50 13.25
N ALA A 199 8.10 -0.78 14.19
CA ALA A 199 8.65 0.42 14.78
C ALA A 199 9.08 0.15 16.22
N LEU A 200 10.30 0.55 16.56
CA LEU A 200 10.76 0.68 17.94
C LEU A 200 10.57 2.13 18.36
N LEU A 201 9.78 2.37 19.40
CA LEU A 201 9.55 3.70 19.97
C LEU A 201 10.67 4.09 20.94
N ARG A 202 10.81 5.40 21.23
CA ARG A 202 11.84 5.90 22.16
C ARG A 202 11.68 5.41 23.60
N ASN A 203 10.46 5.06 24.02
CA ASN A 203 10.17 4.44 25.31
C ASN A 203 10.52 2.94 25.38
N GLY A 204 10.95 2.33 24.27
CA GLY A 204 11.29 0.90 24.16
C GLY A 204 10.16 -0.01 23.68
N GLU A 205 8.94 0.51 23.52
CA GLU A 205 7.79 -0.22 22.98
C GLU A 205 7.98 -0.56 21.50
N ARG A 206 7.38 -1.68 21.06
CA ARG A 206 7.42 -2.14 19.67
C ARG A 206 6.02 -2.25 19.10
N ILE A 207 5.83 -1.68 17.91
CA ILE A 207 4.60 -1.77 17.13
C ILE A 207 4.92 -2.58 15.87
N PHE A 208 4.11 -3.59 15.56
CA PHE A 208 4.30 -4.48 14.41
C PHE A 208 3.20 -4.25 13.39
N GLY A 209 3.56 -4.13 12.11
CA GLY A 209 2.62 -3.89 11.02
C GLY A 209 2.55 -2.43 10.62
N GLN A 210 2.38 -2.18 9.32
CA GLN A 210 2.37 -0.84 8.75
C GLN A 210 1.10 -0.07 9.15
N CYS A 211 -0.05 -0.73 9.13
CA CYS A 211 -1.32 -0.18 9.62
C CYS A 211 -1.23 0.18 11.11
N GLU A 212 -0.73 -0.69 11.99
CA GLU A 212 -0.66 -0.39 13.43
C GLU A 212 0.20 0.85 13.75
N ILE A 213 1.25 1.06 12.97
CA ILE A 213 2.12 2.25 13.10
C ILE A 213 1.38 3.52 12.68
N SER A 214 0.69 3.49 11.53
CA SER A 214 0.21 4.70 10.86
C SER A 214 -1.29 4.96 11.00
N HIS A 215 -2.11 3.92 11.00
CA HIS A 215 -3.57 3.96 11.06
C HIS A 215 -4.12 2.59 11.52
N PRO A 216 -4.10 2.28 12.82
CA PRO A 216 -4.59 1.00 13.33
C PRO A 216 -6.07 0.80 12.98
N GLY A 217 -6.47 -0.45 12.73
CA GLY A 217 -7.87 -0.77 12.43
C GLY A 217 -8.81 -0.39 13.58
N ILE A 218 -10.09 -0.17 13.26
CA ILE A 218 -11.09 0.10 14.30
C ILE A 218 -11.32 -1.19 15.10
N SER A 219 -11.07 -1.16 16.41
CA SER A 219 -11.48 -2.23 17.31
C SER A 219 -13.01 -2.31 17.31
N THR A 220 -13.59 -3.35 16.72
CA THR A 220 -14.99 -3.68 16.96
C THR A 220 -15.07 -4.29 18.35
N ASN A 221 -15.52 -3.53 19.34
CA ASN A 221 -15.79 -4.07 20.67
C ASN A 221 -16.88 -5.16 20.57
N PRO A 222 -16.80 -6.26 21.33
CA PRO A 222 -17.78 -7.36 21.28
C PRO A 222 -19.19 -6.99 21.81
N THR A 223 -19.44 -5.74 22.20
CA THR A 223 -20.62 -5.38 23.00
C THR A 223 -21.83 -4.87 22.20
N ASP A 224 -21.76 -4.77 20.87
CA ASP A 224 -22.90 -4.32 20.05
C ASP A 224 -23.71 -5.47 19.42
N VAL A 225 -23.62 -6.69 19.97
CA VAL A 225 -24.62 -7.72 19.71
C VAL A 225 -25.81 -7.45 20.62
N HIS A 226 -26.85 -6.85 20.04
CA HIS A 226 -28.16 -6.70 20.66
C HIS A 226 -28.57 -7.99 21.37
N SER A 227 -28.70 -7.91 22.69
CA SER A 227 -29.35 -8.91 23.53
C SER A 227 -30.85 -8.93 23.20
N GLU A 228 -31.24 -9.68 22.17
CA GLU A 228 -32.62 -10.15 22.08
C GLU A 228 -32.78 -11.33 23.06
N SER A 229 -33.55 -11.04 24.10
CA SER A 229 -34.04 -11.96 25.11
C SER A 229 -34.75 -13.16 24.46
N LEU A 230 -34.12 -14.34 24.57
CA LEU A 230 -34.77 -15.63 24.37
C LEU A 230 -35.68 -15.90 25.57
N ASP A 231 -36.97 -15.58 25.42
CA ASP A 231 -38.01 -16.07 26.32
C ASP A 231 -38.42 -17.47 25.87
N GLY A 232 -38.17 -18.45 26.74
CA GLY A 232 -38.43 -19.86 26.48
C GLY A 232 -39.88 -20.25 26.78
N GLY A 233 -40.49 -21.03 25.88
CA GLY A 233 -41.78 -21.65 26.13
C GLY A 233 -42.22 -22.69 25.09
N GLY A 234 -41.94 -23.96 25.38
CA GLY A 234 -42.94 -25.05 25.28
C GLY A 234 -43.23 -25.76 23.93
N SER A 235 -42.65 -26.97 23.82
CA SER A 235 -43.31 -28.28 23.54
C SER A 235 -43.98 -28.66 22.20
N HIS A 236 -43.53 -29.83 21.69
CA HIS A 236 -44.21 -30.87 20.87
C HIS A 236 -44.60 -30.52 19.42
N SER A 237 -44.62 -31.39 18.41
CA SER A 237 -44.34 -32.81 18.16
C SER A 237 -44.45 -33.05 16.62
N GLY A 238 -43.97 -34.20 16.11
CA GLY A 238 -44.48 -34.80 14.86
C GLY A 238 -43.57 -34.77 13.63
N GLY A 239 -43.36 -35.94 13.01
CA GLY A 239 -42.40 -36.17 11.93
C GLY A 239 -42.93 -36.04 10.50
N GLY A 240 -42.06 -36.35 9.53
CA GLY A 240 -42.39 -36.47 8.11
C GLY A 240 -41.14 -36.29 7.23
N GLY A 241 -40.83 -37.26 6.37
CA GLY A 241 -39.66 -37.24 5.49
C GLY A 241 -39.76 -36.27 4.30
N GLY A 242 -38.59 -35.86 3.79
CA GLY A 242 -38.42 -35.04 2.59
C GLY A 242 -36.94 -35.00 2.18
N ALA A 243 -36.70 -34.96 0.87
CA ALA A 243 -35.44 -35.10 0.11
C ALA A 243 -34.25 -34.22 0.58
N PRO A 244 -32.98 -34.53 0.18
CA PRO A 244 -31.83 -33.76 0.61
C PRO A 244 -31.82 -32.38 -0.09
N SER A 245 -32.02 -31.32 0.68
CA SER A 245 -31.68 -29.96 0.25
C SER A 245 -30.19 -29.71 0.50
N ASP A 246 -29.53 -29.10 -0.49
CA ASP A 246 -28.17 -28.59 -0.42
C ASP A 246 -28.08 -27.43 0.59
N ASP A 247 -28.10 -27.75 1.89
CA ASP A 247 -27.86 -26.81 2.98
C ASP A 247 -26.55 -27.18 3.68
N LEU A 248 -25.44 -26.86 3.04
CA LEU A 248 -24.08 -26.90 3.59
C LEU A 248 -23.46 -25.51 3.47
N ASP A 249 -24.09 -24.52 4.10
CA ASP A 249 -23.50 -23.18 4.28
C ASP A 249 -23.86 -22.56 5.64
N LEU A 250 -24.27 -23.41 6.60
CA LEU A 250 -24.39 -23.04 8.01
C LEU A 250 -23.13 -23.53 8.72
N LEU A 251 -22.48 -22.62 9.44
CA LEU A 251 -21.23 -22.75 10.22
C LEU A 251 -19.97 -22.21 9.51
N ALA A 252 -19.91 -20.88 9.37
CA ALA A 252 -18.63 -20.17 9.32
C ALA A 252 -18.75 -18.72 9.86
N ASP A 253 -19.43 -18.53 10.98
CA ASP A 253 -19.14 -17.38 11.84
C ASP A 253 -17.96 -17.79 12.72
N ASN A 254 -16.75 -17.46 12.27
CA ASN A 254 -15.53 -17.69 13.03
C ASN A 254 -15.19 -16.39 13.78
N PRO A 255 -15.31 -16.34 15.12
CA PRO A 255 -14.91 -15.19 15.90
C PRO A 255 -13.40 -15.23 16.09
N LEU A 256 -12.65 -14.83 15.06
CA LEU A 256 -11.28 -14.38 15.26
C LEU A 256 -11.34 -12.88 15.56
N GLU A 257 -11.65 -12.58 16.82
CA GLU A 257 -11.45 -11.26 17.41
C GLU A 257 -9.98 -10.88 17.31
N GLY A 258 -9.74 -9.75 16.66
CA GLY A 258 -8.43 -9.16 16.44
C GLY A 258 -8.55 -8.12 15.34
N VAL A 259 -8.24 -6.87 15.67
CA VAL A 259 -8.30 -5.66 14.83
C VAL A 259 -8.28 -5.97 13.32
N SER A 260 -9.39 -5.67 12.62
CA SER A 260 -9.47 -5.89 11.19
C SER A 260 -8.88 -4.72 10.43
N ASN A 261 -7.74 -4.94 9.77
CA ASN A 261 -7.13 -3.95 8.86
C ASN A 261 -7.93 -3.77 7.56
N LEU A 262 -9.04 -4.49 7.37
CA LEU A 262 -9.83 -4.41 6.13
C LEU A 262 -10.50 -3.04 5.97
N ILE A 263 -10.89 -2.41 7.08
CA ILE A 263 -11.55 -1.11 7.12
C ILE A 263 -10.75 -0.20 8.06
N PHE A 264 -10.22 0.90 7.52
CA PHE A 264 -9.41 1.85 8.28
C PHE A 264 -9.71 3.29 7.86
N ASP A 265 -9.38 4.23 8.74
CA ASP A 265 -9.47 5.67 8.51
C ASP A 265 -8.16 6.32 8.99
N LYS A 266 -7.44 6.98 8.08
CA LYS A 266 -6.14 7.58 8.38
C LYS A 266 -6.25 8.87 9.20
N ASP A 267 -7.39 9.56 9.11
CA ASP A 267 -7.56 10.91 9.66
C ASP A 267 -8.03 10.88 11.12
N LYS A 268 -8.36 9.71 11.66
CA LYS A 268 -8.93 9.53 13.01
C LYS A 268 -8.00 8.84 14.00
N ALA A 269 -6.80 8.45 13.59
CA ALA A 269 -5.89 7.73 14.47
C ALA A 269 -5.18 8.70 15.43
N PRO A 270 -5.20 8.47 16.76
CA PRO A 270 -4.51 9.35 17.71
C PRO A 270 -2.98 9.31 17.50
N PRO A 271 -2.22 10.34 17.91
CA PRO A 271 -0.75 10.31 17.85
C PRO A 271 -0.15 9.11 18.59
N LEU A 272 1.04 8.67 18.16
CA LEU A 272 1.81 7.65 18.89
C LEU A 272 2.21 8.14 20.29
N PRO A 273 2.34 7.25 21.30
CA PRO A 273 2.63 7.64 22.68
C PRO A 273 3.99 8.32 22.84
N CYS A 274 4.94 8.04 21.94
CA CYS A 274 6.17 8.81 21.80
C CYS A 274 6.77 8.62 20.40
N ALA A 275 7.77 9.45 20.06
CA ALA A 275 8.44 9.40 18.76
C ALA A 275 9.05 8.03 18.46
N ILE A 276 8.98 7.62 17.19
CA ILE A 276 9.65 6.44 16.67
C ILE A 276 11.17 6.64 16.79
N ARG A 277 11.86 5.66 17.36
CA ARG A 277 13.33 5.63 17.40
C ARG A 277 13.89 5.12 16.07
N ARG A 278 13.33 4.02 15.55
CA ARG A 278 13.69 3.43 14.26
C ARG A 278 12.59 2.50 13.77
N ILE A 279 12.57 2.24 12.47
CA ILE A 279 11.84 1.14 11.86
C ILE A 279 12.80 0.06 11.35
N TYR A 280 12.29 -1.16 11.19
CA TYR A 280 13.03 -2.28 10.61
C TYR A 280 12.08 -3.27 9.94
N TYR A 281 12.58 -4.01 8.95
CA TYR A 281 11.82 -5.07 8.30
C TYR A 281 11.69 -6.29 9.21
N ILE A 282 10.55 -6.94 9.16
CA ILE A 282 10.29 -8.21 9.83
C ILE A 282 9.82 -9.27 8.83
N ASN A 283 10.13 -10.53 9.14
CA ASN A 283 9.59 -11.68 8.42
C ASN A 283 8.25 -12.14 9.02
N ASN A 284 7.72 -13.26 8.53
CA ASN A 284 6.44 -13.83 8.98
C ASN A 284 6.45 -14.30 10.44
N GLU A 285 7.63 -14.56 11.02
CA GLU A 285 7.78 -14.91 12.43
C GLU A 285 8.01 -13.66 13.32
N ALA A 286 7.77 -12.45 12.81
CA ALA A 286 8.02 -11.18 13.47
C ALA A 286 9.49 -10.95 13.90
N GLN A 287 10.43 -11.63 13.24
CA GLN A 287 11.86 -11.48 13.47
C GLN A 287 12.44 -10.43 12.54
N GLU A 288 13.32 -9.57 13.09
CA GLU A 288 14.02 -8.55 12.31
C GLU A 288 14.83 -9.20 11.19
N THR A 289 14.69 -8.68 9.97
CA THR A 289 15.33 -9.18 8.77
C THR A 289 15.87 -8.04 7.91
N CYS A 290 16.87 -8.37 7.09
CA CYS A 290 17.50 -7.43 6.17
C CYS A 290 17.18 -7.87 4.74
N PRO A 291 16.13 -7.33 4.11
CA PRO A 291 15.78 -7.71 2.75
C PRO A 291 16.84 -7.25 1.75
N VAL A 292 16.88 -7.94 0.61
CA VAL A 292 17.83 -7.63 -0.47
C VAL A 292 17.27 -6.48 -1.32
N LEU A 293 18.10 -5.49 -1.63
CA LEU A 293 17.75 -4.40 -2.55
C LEU A 293 17.46 -4.96 -3.95
N ASN A 294 16.32 -4.57 -4.52
CA ASN A 294 15.96 -4.94 -5.89
C ASN A 294 17.02 -4.45 -6.90
N PRO A 295 17.61 -5.34 -7.73
CA PRO A 295 18.68 -4.97 -8.66
C PRO A 295 18.25 -3.93 -9.69
N ILE A 296 16.99 -3.93 -10.12
CA ILE A 296 16.45 -2.91 -11.04
C ILE A 296 16.49 -1.53 -10.39
N VAL A 297 16.14 -1.46 -9.10
CA VAL A 297 16.19 -0.21 -8.32
C VAL A 297 17.62 0.26 -8.14
N LYS A 298 18.55 -0.66 -7.84
CA LYS A 298 19.98 -0.36 -7.77
C LYS A 298 20.49 0.30 -9.06
N ASP A 299 20.06 -0.21 -10.21
CA ASP A 299 20.47 0.35 -11.50
C ASP A 299 19.83 1.72 -11.78
N HIS A 300 18.55 1.93 -11.44
CA HIS A 300 17.94 3.27 -11.51
C HIS A 300 18.65 4.27 -10.61
N LEU A 301 18.96 3.87 -9.37
CA LEU A 301 19.67 4.72 -8.42
C LEU A 301 21.07 5.08 -8.90
N ARG A 302 21.78 4.20 -9.60
CA ARG A 302 23.08 4.52 -10.21
C ARG A 302 22.98 5.55 -11.33
N HIS A 303 22.04 5.37 -12.26
CA HIS A 303 22.05 6.10 -13.53
C HIS A 303 21.23 7.39 -13.53
N LYS A 304 20.21 7.53 -12.68
CA LYS A 304 19.39 8.75 -12.66
C LYS A 304 20.03 9.81 -11.77
N ALA A 305 20.02 11.05 -12.24
CA ALA A 305 20.68 12.18 -11.60
C ALA A 305 19.86 12.82 -10.46
N THR A 306 18.55 12.57 -10.41
CA THR A 306 17.65 13.19 -9.42
C THR A 306 16.94 12.13 -8.60
N VAL A 307 16.92 12.34 -7.28
CA VAL A 307 16.17 11.56 -6.30
C VAL A 307 15.13 12.46 -5.66
N ILE A 308 13.90 11.98 -5.54
CA ILE A 308 12.80 12.67 -4.87
C ILE A 308 12.37 11.80 -3.70
N TYR A 309 12.46 12.34 -2.49
CA TYR A 309 11.74 11.83 -1.33
C TYR A 309 10.38 12.51 -1.34
N SER A 310 9.34 11.77 -1.74
CA SER A 310 8.03 12.37 -1.94
C SER A 310 7.35 12.73 -0.63
N ILE A 311 6.30 13.54 -0.73
CA ILE A 311 5.33 13.68 0.36
C ILE A 311 4.69 12.32 0.69
N GLY A 312 4.35 12.13 1.96
CA GLY A 312 3.79 10.90 2.52
C GLY A 312 4.32 10.64 3.93
N SER A 313 3.72 9.68 4.62
CA SER A 313 4.12 9.31 5.99
C SER A 313 5.59 8.92 6.04
N LEU A 314 6.34 9.56 6.94
CA LEU A 314 7.79 9.45 6.99
C LEU A 314 8.21 8.00 7.26
N TYR A 315 7.68 7.38 8.31
CA TYR A 315 8.09 6.06 8.78
C TYR A 315 7.39 4.91 8.07
N THR A 316 6.23 5.11 7.45
CA THR A 316 5.51 4.02 6.77
C THR A 316 5.50 4.10 5.24
N SER A 317 5.94 5.21 4.64
CA SER A 317 6.03 5.35 3.18
C SER A 317 7.46 5.55 2.68
N ILE A 318 8.20 6.50 3.28
CA ILE A 318 9.50 6.92 2.77
C ILE A 318 10.63 6.08 3.37
N LEU A 319 10.78 6.08 4.70
CA LEU A 319 11.88 5.38 5.36
C LEU A 319 11.92 3.86 5.09
N PRO A 320 10.82 3.12 4.90
CA PRO A 320 10.91 1.71 4.52
C PRO A 320 11.71 1.49 3.24
N CYS A 321 11.74 2.45 2.32
CA CYS A 321 12.59 2.38 1.15
C CYS A 321 14.08 2.62 1.46
N LEU A 322 14.37 3.46 2.46
CA LEU A 322 15.71 3.97 2.73
C LEU A 322 16.52 3.07 3.66
N ILE A 323 15.84 2.35 4.55
CA ILE A 323 16.47 1.41 5.50
C ILE A 323 16.96 0.10 4.84
N VAL A 324 16.69 -0.10 3.54
CA VAL A 324 17.13 -1.29 2.82
C VAL A 324 18.66 -1.24 2.63
N PRO A 325 19.41 -2.28 3.04
CA PRO A 325 20.86 -2.27 2.96
C PRO A 325 21.39 -1.94 1.55
N GLY A 326 22.33 -0.99 1.50
CA GLY A 326 22.96 -0.52 0.27
C GLY A 326 22.25 0.65 -0.42
N VAL A 327 21.05 1.07 0.02
CA VAL A 327 20.38 2.26 -0.54
C VAL A 327 21.14 3.53 -0.19
N GLY A 328 21.44 3.76 1.09
CA GLY A 328 22.14 4.97 1.52
C GLY A 328 23.48 5.21 0.83
N SER A 329 24.26 4.16 0.55
CA SER A 329 25.53 4.31 -0.17
C SER A 329 25.37 4.71 -1.64
N LEU A 330 24.27 4.33 -2.28
CA LEU A 330 23.92 4.76 -3.63
C LEU A 330 23.42 6.21 -3.65
N LEU A 331 22.79 6.65 -2.56
CA LEU A 331 22.26 8.00 -2.41
C LEU A 331 23.35 9.01 -2.06
N ALA A 332 24.38 8.62 -1.31
CA ALA A 332 25.50 9.51 -0.95
C ALA A 332 26.36 10.03 -2.14
N ASP A 333 26.05 9.67 -3.39
CA ASP A 333 26.72 10.16 -4.60
C ASP A 333 26.61 11.69 -4.72
N PRO A 334 27.72 12.46 -4.68
CA PRO A 334 27.68 13.93 -4.67
C PRO A 334 27.15 14.55 -5.97
N TRP A 335 27.10 13.79 -7.08
CA TRP A 335 26.61 14.28 -8.37
C TRP A 335 25.09 14.23 -8.50
N LYS A 336 24.41 13.60 -7.55
CA LYS A 336 22.94 13.49 -7.54
C LYS A 336 22.32 14.67 -6.81
N VAL A 337 21.25 15.21 -7.40
CA VAL A 337 20.32 16.12 -6.74
C VAL A 337 19.30 15.28 -5.98
N LYS A 338 19.19 15.47 -4.67
CA LYS A 338 18.20 14.81 -3.82
C LYS A 338 17.26 15.83 -3.19
N ILE A 339 15.98 15.68 -3.46
CA ILE A 339 14.95 16.66 -3.15
C ILE A 339 14.00 16.02 -2.14
N LEU A 340 13.94 16.56 -0.93
CA LEU A 340 12.91 16.25 0.04
C LEU A 340 11.71 17.16 -0.19
N MET A 341 10.56 16.58 -0.52
CA MET A 341 9.28 17.28 -0.51
C MET A 341 8.67 17.16 0.89
N LEU A 342 8.69 18.23 1.68
CA LEU A 342 8.18 18.22 3.04
C LEU A 342 6.65 18.07 3.06
N ASN A 343 6.13 17.29 4.01
CA ASN A 343 4.70 17.23 4.28
C ASN A 343 4.19 18.61 4.75
N GLY A 344 2.95 18.94 4.43
CA GLY A 344 2.33 20.20 4.88
C GLY A 344 1.68 20.10 6.26
N ILE A 345 1.36 18.89 6.72
CA ILE A 345 0.62 18.62 7.96
C ILE A 345 1.30 17.44 8.65
N ALA A 346 1.35 17.47 9.98
CA ALA A 346 1.85 16.36 10.79
C ALA A 346 0.85 15.19 10.78
N ASP A 347 1.36 13.96 10.76
CA ASP A 347 0.53 12.75 10.93
C ASP A 347 0.76 12.11 12.30
N ARG A 348 0.05 11.01 12.56
CA ARG A 348 0.19 10.21 13.80
C ARG A 348 1.63 9.82 14.13
N GLU A 349 2.48 9.65 13.12
CA GLU A 349 3.87 9.22 13.27
C GLU A 349 4.78 10.37 13.71
N THR A 350 4.39 11.61 13.38
CA THR A 350 5.24 12.81 13.43
C THR A 350 4.57 14.05 14.07
N PRO A 351 3.77 13.92 15.16
CA PRO A 351 2.92 15.00 15.67
C PRO A 351 3.68 16.29 16.03
N ASP A 352 4.90 16.16 16.55
CA ASP A 352 5.72 17.29 17.02
C ASP A 352 7.00 17.47 16.18
N TYR A 353 7.06 16.91 14.97
CA TYR A 353 8.27 16.98 14.15
C TYR A 353 8.41 18.34 13.48
N THR A 354 9.63 18.87 13.52
CA THR A 354 10.08 19.97 12.65
C THR A 354 10.64 19.43 11.34
N ALA A 355 10.82 20.29 10.34
CA ALA A 355 11.50 19.91 9.09
C ALA A 355 12.92 19.37 9.33
N LEU A 356 13.60 19.83 10.38
CA LEU A 356 14.90 19.31 10.78
C LEU A 356 14.80 17.86 11.26
N ASP A 357 13.74 17.49 12.00
CA ASP A 357 13.55 16.12 12.46
C ASP A 357 13.33 15.16 11.28
N PHE A 358 12.64 15.60 10.22
CA PHE A 358 12.54 14.85 8.96
C PHE A 358 13.92 14.64 8.30
N VAL A 359 14.73 15.70 8.20
CA VAL A 359 16.10 15.63 7.64
C VAL A 359 16.97 14.64 8.42
N LEU A 360 16.92 14.70 9.75
CA LEU A 360 17.70 13.82 10.62
C LEU A 360 17.23 12.37 10.52
N ALA A 361 15.91 12.13 10.52
CA ALA A 361 15.37 10.77 10.40
C ALA A 361 15.75 10.10 9.06
N ILE A 362 15.75 10.84 7.95
CA ILE A 362 16.21 10.35 6.64
C ILE A 362 17.72 10.06 6.68
N THR A 363 18.51 10.99 7.24
CA THR A 363 19.97 10.82 7.37
C THR A 363 20.32 9.59 8.21
N ASP A 364 19.59 9.35 9.30
CA ASP A 364 19.79 8.20 10.20
C ASP A 364 19.35 6.88 9.55
N ALA A 365 18.30 6.88 8.74
CA ALA A 365 17.89 5.70 7.99
C ALA A 365 18.95 5.29 6.95
N GLU A 366 19.52 6.27 6.23
CA GLU A 366 20.48 6.04 5.16
C GLU A 366 21.91 5.75 5.65
N SER A 367 22.20 6.00 6.93
CA SER A 367 23.46 5.64 7.59
C SER A 367 23.55 4.18 8.02
N GLY A 368 22.47 3.42 7.87
CA GLY A 368 22.44 1.97 8.09
C GLY A 368 21.87 1.52 9.43
N ASN A 369 21.22 2.40 10.21
CA ASN A 369 20.47 2.06 11.44
C ASN A 369 21.30 1.34 12.54
N THR A 370 22.59 1.12 12.31
CA THR A 370 23.59 0.79 13.29
C THR A 370 23.90 2.05 14.09
N TYR A 371 24.14 1.90 15.39
CA TYR A 371 24.48 2.95 16.36
C TYR A 371 25.78 3.75 16.05
N CYS A 372 26.22 3.77 14.79
CA CYS A 372 27.37 4.47 14.28
C CYS A 372 26.93 5.78 13.63
N VAL A 373 27.71 6.83 13.86
CA VAL A 373 27.59 8.10 13.15
C VAL A 373 27.66 7.84 11.65
N SER A 374 26.74 8.43 10.88
CA SER A 374 26.78 8.31 9.42
C SER A 374 28.15 8.72 8.89
N PRO A 375 28.76 7.96 7.97
CA PRO A 375 30.00 8.38 7.34
C PRO A 375 29.84 9.64 6.48
N TYR A 376 28.60 10.07 6.19
CA TYR A 376 28.30 11.22 5.34
C TYR A 376 27.46 12.28 6.08
N PRO A 377 27.64 13.58 5.77
CA PRO A 377 26.80 14.64 6.32
C PRO A 377 25.36 14.57 5.77
N PRO A 378 24.37 15.20 6.43
CA PRO A 378 22.99 15.27 5.92
C PRO A 378 22.87 15.74 4.47
N SER A 379 23.73 16.69 4.05
CA SER A 379 23.78 17.21 2.68
C SER A 379 24.19 16.18 1.61
N ALA A 380 24.81 15.06 2.00
CA ALA A 380 25.07 13.97 1.07
C ALA A 380 23.79 13.25 0.66
N TYR A 381 22.78 13.23 1.53
CA TYR A 381 21.52 12.52 1.35
C TYR A 381 20.39 13.43 0.91
N ILE A 382 20.36 14.67 1.39
CA ILE A 382 19.36 15.67 1.00
C ILE A 382 20.10 16.92 0.51
N THR A 383 19.86 17.33 -0.72
CA THR A 383 20.47 18.56 -1.28
C THR A 383 19.51 19.75 -1.24
N HIS A 384 18.21 19.46 -1.37
CA HIS A 384 17.15 20.46 -1.43
C HIS A 384 15.99 20.02 -0.54
N LEU A 385 15.40 20.96 0.19
CA LEU A 385 14.15 20.79 0.92
C LEU A 385 13.12 21.74 0.33
N LEU A 386 12.06 21.19 -0.27
CA LEU A 386 10.91 21.94 -0.74
C LEU A 386 9.86 21.99 0.37
N TYR A 387 9.37 23.18 0.68
CA TYR A 387 8.28 23.36 1.64
C TYR A 387 7.30 24.43 1.16
N HIS A 388 6.05 24.33 1.62
CA HIS A 388 5.03 25.33 1.38
C HIS A 388 4.97 26.31 2.58
N PRO A 389 4.77 27.62 2.38
CA PRO A 389 4.75 28.60 3.47
C PRO A 389 3.62 28.36 4.48
N ALA A 390 2.51 27.76 4.03
CA ALA A 390 1.38 27.40 4.88
C ALA A 390 1.52 26.00 5.53
N SER A 391 2.72 25.41 5.54
CA SER A 391 2.98 24.15 6.23
C SER A 391 2.83 24.32 7.76
N GLU A 392 2.13 23.40 8.41
CA GLU A 392 2.06 23.30 9.87
C GLU A 392 3.38 22.79 10.47
N ILE A 393 4.15 22.04 9.68
CA ILE A 393 5.49 21.57 10.07
C ILE A 393 6.45 22.76 10.00
N ALA A 394 7.03 23.12 11.15
CA ALA A 394 7.93 24.25 11.28
C ALA A 394 9.24 24.04 10.50
N VAL A 395 9.66 25.07 9.76
CA VAL A 395 10.87 25.06 8.94
C VAL A 395 11.87 26.10 9.44
N ASP A 396 12.91 25.65 10.15
CA ASP A 396 14.05 26.48 10.52
C ASP A 396 15.07 26.52 9.37
N VAL A 397 14.84 27.43 8.42
CA VAL A 397 15.64 27.55 7.20
C VAL A 397 17.12 27.70 7.50
N ALA A 398 17.49 28.60 8.42
CA ALA A 398 18.89 28.88 8.75
C ALA A 398 19.60 27.63 9.29
N ARG A 399 18.92 26.85 10.15
CA ARG A 399 19.50 25.63 10.72
C ARG A 399 19.63 24.50 9.70
N ILE A 400 18.69 24.38 8.77
CA ILE A 400 18.74 23.37 7.70
C ILE A 400 19.79 23.73 6.65
N GLU A 401 19.89 25.00 6.27
CA GLU A 401 20.93 25.49 5.33
C GLU A 401 22.33 25.38 5.92
N ALA A 402 22.49 25.51 7.25
CA ALA A 402 23.75 25.24 7.93
C ALA A 402 24.22 23.77 7.79
N LEU A 403 23.33 22.83 7.45
CA LEU A 403 23.68 21.44 7.11
C LEU A 403 24.10 21.26 5.65
N GLY A 404 24.08 22.34 4.85
CA GLY A 404 24.37 22.32 3.41
C GLY A 404 23.17 21.93 2.55
N ILE A 405 21.94 22.09 3.06
CA ILE A 405 20.70 21.73 2.38
C ILE A 405 19.98 23.01 1.95
N LEU A 406 19.73 23.19 0.64
CA LEU A 406 19.04 24.37 0.14
C LEU A 406 17.54 24.29 0.43
N CYS A 407 17.01 25.24 1.19
CA CYS A 407 15.58 25.36 1.44
C CYS A 407 14.93 26.17 0.32
N VAL A 408 13.87 25.63 -0.29
CA VAL A 408 13.11 26.32 -1.34
C VAL A 408 11.65 26.39 -0.90
N CYS A 409 11.19 27.61 -0.64
CA CYS A 409 9.78 27.90 -0.42
C CYS A 409 9.05 27.84 -1.77
N VAL A 410 7.97 27.07 -1.84
CA VAL A 410 7.15 26.92 -3.05
C VAL A 410 5.77 27.48 -2.76
N ASP A 411 5.51 28.67 -3.29
CA ASP A 411 4.21 29.34 -3.18
C ASP A 411 3.40 29.02 -4.44
N GLY A 412 2.14 28.60 -4.31
CA GLY A 412 1.28 28.21 -5.44
C GLY A 412 0.83 29.37 -6.36
N SER A 413 1.58 30.47 -6.38
CA SER A 413 1.22 31.72 -7.06
C SER A 413 1.78 31.87 -8.47
N ASP A 414 2.70 30.99 -8.91
CA ASP A 414 3.37 31.08 -10.22
C ASP A 414 3.24 29.80 -11.06
#